data_AF-A0A2G2K156-F1
#
_entry.id   AF-A0A2G2K156-F1
#
_cell.length_a   1.000
_cell.length_b   1.000
_cell.length_c   1.000
_cell.angle_alpha   90.00
_cell.angle_beta   90.00
_cell.angle_gamma   90.00
#
_symmetry.space_group_name_H-M   'P 1'
#
loop_
_entity.id
_entity.type
_entity.pdbx_description
1 polymer ?
#
loop_
_entity_poly.entity_id
_entity_poly.type
_entity_poly.pdbx_seq_one_letter_code
_entity_poly.pdbx_strand_id
1 'polypeptide(L)'
;MKKLLLFIVAALFFIQIKAQTHTIEIHSQNRTASLLMSPAEYASWKNNDDFNNSVIREALFQDIYQKFDDDFDFIFLILNEDTRPNNLPFGQLMQVSNTVTGIVISIYDETANYGSAGKLQAVMHLTQKDYLRNGPALHELMHNWGNFGIPTESVNAPGTNLNSFNFQPHWGFTGGNTPGQLGGFAQASLIDNGGGSYTVNEFGPNANGGNAIPYNELELYLMGMTPVSSVSNFDVFTDITSLSINLPTFDFEASTRTTYTPASLVALLGARVPNVAITQKDFKLLTITLTDTPLTPAEFDAADVFSEEFGRNASDGWSSYNFWEATNDLGTIETGNL
;
A
#
# COMPACT_ATOMS: atom_id res chain seq x y z
N MET A 1 -24.80 -64.21 -11.56
CA MET A 1 -24.00 -63.48 -12.57
C MET A 1 -24.52 -62.06 -12.72
N LYS A 2 -23.81 -61.07 -12.19
CA LYS A 2 -23.78 -59.67 -12.68
C LYS A 2 -22.64 -58.97 -11.93
N LYS A 3 -21.48 -58.86 -12.59
CA LYS A 3 -20.33 -58.10 -12.12
C LYS A 3 -20.63 -56.62 -12.37
N LEU A 4 -20.63 -55.80 -11.33
CA LEU A 4 -20.60 -54.35 -11.46
C LEU A 4 -19.14 -53.93 -11.42
N LEU A 5 -18.59 -53.54 -12.56
CA LEU A 5 -17.24 -52.99 -12.67
C LEU A 5 -17.33 -51.51 -12.31
N LEU A 6 -16.76 -51.13 -11.16
CA LEU A 6 -16.60 -49.73 -10.78
C LEU A 6 -15.33 -49.21 -11.46
N PHE A 7 -15.47 -48.36 -12.48
CA PHE A 7 -14.34 -47.63 -13.06
C PHE A 7 -14.05 -46.41 -12.19
N ILE A 8 -12.92 -46.44 -11.48
CA ILE A 8 -12.34 -45.25 -10.86
C ILE A 8 -11.56 -44.53 -11.98
N VAL A 9 -12.07 -43.40 -12.44
CA VAL A 9 -11.33 -42.47 -13.29
C VAL A 9 -10.47 -41.61 -12.36
N ALA A 10 -9.18 -41.91 -12.28
CA ALA A 10 -8.21 -41.02 -11.67
C ALA A 10 -7.95 -39.86 -12.63
N ALA A 11 -8.45 -38.67 -12.29
CA ALA A 11 -8.08 -37.44 -12.98
C ALA A 11 -6.64 -37.08 -12.57
N LEU A 12 -5.68 -37.35 -13.45
CA LEU A 12 -4.32 -36.86 -13.34
C LEU A 12 -4.32 -35.37 -13.70
N PHE A 13 -4.32 -34.51 -12.68
CA PHE A 13 -3.98 -33.10 -12.86
C PHE A 13 -2.48 -33.03 -13.18
N PHE A 14 -2.14 -32.77 -14.45
CA PHE A 14 -0.80 -32.37 -14.83
C PHE A 14 -0.57 -30.94 -14.34
N ILE A 15 0.17 -30.77 -13.25
CA ILE A 15 0.76 -29.49 -12.89
C ILE A 15 1.88 -29.24 -13.90
N GLN A 16 1.67 -28.32 -14.84
CA GLN A 16 2.76 -27.79 -15.66
C GLN A 16 3.65 -26.95 -14.75
N ILE A 17 4.71 -27.54 -14.22
CA ILE A 17 5.79 -26.80 -13.56
C ILE A 17 6.49 -26.01 -14.67
N LYS A 18 6.24 -24.71 -14.76
CA LYS A 18 7.03 -23.82 -15.62
C LYS A 18 8.41 -23.69 -14.97
N ALA A 19 9.46 -23.91 -15.75
CA ALA A 19 10.82 -23.69 -15.28
C ALA A 19 11.06 -22.20 -15.05
N GLN A 20 11.93 -21.86 -14.09
CA GLN A 20 12.31 -20.49 -13.81
C GLN A 20 12.88 -19.83 -15.08
N THR A 21 12.34 -18.67 -15.47
CA THR A 21 12.75 -17.95 -16.69
C THR A 21 13.73 -16.81 -16.42
N HIS A 22 13.64 -16.16 -15.28
CA HIS A 22 14.53 -15.07 -14.90
C HIS A 22 15.67 -15.55 -14.01
N THR A 23 16.84 -14.94 -14.19
CA THR A 23 17.93 -15.08 -13.22
C THR A 23 17.60 -14.21 -12.01
N ILE A 24 17.42 -14.85 -10.85
CA ILE A 24 17.24 -14.19 -9.57
C ILE A 24 18.47 -14.40 -8.70
N GLU A 25 19.12 -13.32 -8.31
CA GLU A 25 20.27 -13.33 -7.40
C GLU A 25 19.83 -12.78 -6.04
N ILE A 26 20.30 -13.41 -4.97
CA ILE A 26 20.03 -12.98 -3.60
C ILE A 26 21.28 -12.26 -3.08
N HIS A 27 21.08 -11.11 -2.43
CA HIS A 27 22.16 -10.36 -1.84
C HIS A 27 22.88 -11.18 -0.76
N SER A 28 24.18 -10.92 -0.55
CA SER A 28 25.00 -11.67 0.41
C SER A 28 24.49 -11.63 1.86
N GLN A 29 23.70 -10.61 2.22
CA GLN A 29 23.08 -10.44 3.53
C GLN A 29 21.67 -11.05 3.64
N ASN A 30 21.18 -11.68 2.56
CA ASN A 30 19.92 -12.41 2.53
C ASN A 30 18.65 -11.59 2.83
N ARG A 31 18.64 -10.28 2.51
CA ARG A 31 17.50 -9.36 2.75
C ARG A 31 16.81 -8.85 1.50
N THR A 32 17.48 -8.91 0.36
CA THR A 32 16.94 -8.43 -0.91
C THR A 32 17.45 -9.30 -2.04
N ALA A 33 16.74 -9.27 -3.17
CA ALA A 33 17.12 -9.96 -4.38
C ALA A 33 17.11 -9.00 -5.59
N SER A 34 17.74 -9.43 -6.67
CA SER A 34 17.58 -8.80 -7.98
C SER A 34 16.99 -9.80 -8.97
N LEU A 35 16.22 -9.30 -9.93
CA LEU A 35 15.65 -10.08 -11.02
C LEU A 35 16.10 -9.46 -12.35
N LEU A 36 16.86 -10.25 -13.12
CA LEU A 36 17.39 -9.84 -14.40
C LEU A 36 16.39 -10.11 -15.53
N MET A 37 15.83 -9.04 -16.08
CA MET A 37 14.99 -9.05 -17.28
C MET A 37 15.84 -8.92 -18.54
N SER A 38 15.27 -9.29 -19.69
CA SER A 38 15.88 -8.89 -20.96
C SER A 38 15.74 -7.37 -21.17
N PRO A 39 16.63 -6.70 -21.92
CA PRO A 39 16.49 -5.28 -22.22
C PRO A 39 15.15 -4.90 -22.87
N ALA A 40 14.60 -5.77 -23.72
CA ALA A 40 13.31 -5.53 -24.36
C ALA A 40 12.13 -5.63 -23.37
N GLU A 41 12.20 -6.58 -22.44
CA GLU A 41 11.20 -6.76 -21.39
C GLU A 41 11.23 -5.63 -20.37
N TYR A 42 12.41 -5.25 -19.87
CA TYR A 42 12.53 -4.14 -18.93
C TYR A 42 12.08 -2.81 -19.56
N ALA A 43 12.39 -2.60 -20.84
CA ALA A 43 11.87 -1.46 -21.59
C ALA A 43 10.35 -1.50 -21.76
N SER A 44 9.76 -2.68 -22.02
CA SER A 44 8.30 -2.86 -22.03
C SER A 44 7.70 -2.53 -20.67
N TRP A 45 8.27 -3.09 -19.60
CA TRP A 45 7.80 -2.94 -18.23
C TRP A 45 7.64 -1.46 -17.86
N LYS A 46 8.66 -0.66 -18.19
CA LYS A 46 8.67 0.78 -17.95
C LYS A 46 7.71 1.55 -18.84
N ASN A 47 7.69 1.28 -20.15
CA ASN A 47 6.97 2.11 -21.12
C ASN A 47 5.48 1.80 -21.21
N ASN A 48 5.09 0.56 -20.93
CA ASN A 48 3.71 0.08 -21.09
C ASN A 48 2.97 -0.06 -19.75
N ASP A 49 3.64 0.22 -18.63
CA ASP A 49 3.11 -0.01 -17.29
C ASP A 49 2.67 -1.48 -17.11
N ASP A 50 3.58 -2.40 -17.43
CA ASP A 50 3.26 -3.84 -17.44
C ASP A 50 2.88 -4.37 -16.05
N PHE A 51 3.21 -3.65 -14.98
CA PHE A 51 2.69 -3.95 -13.64
C PHE A 51 1.15 -3.90 -13.58
N ASN A 52 0.50 -3.02 -14.35
CA ASN A 52 -0.98 -2.98 -14.43
C ASN A 52 -1.57 -3.99 -15.41
N ASN A 53 -0.74 -4.69 -16.20
CA ASN A 53 -1.18 -5.81 -17.02
C ASN A 53 -1.18 -7.11 -16.20
N SER A 54 -2.36 -7.59 -15.80
CA SER A 54 -2.47 -8.76 -14.92
C SER A 54 -1.77 -10.00 -15.46
N VAL A 55 -1.82 -10.25 -16.77
CA VAL A 55 -1.18 -11.43 -17.39
C VAL A 55 0.34 -11.37 -17.26
N ILE A 56 0.93 -10.19 -17.46
CA ILE A 56 2.39 -10.01 -17.36
C ILE A 56 2.81 -10.03 -15.89
N ARG A 57 2.12 -9.25 -15.05
CA ARG A 57 2.38 -9.16 -13.61
C ARG A 57 2.33 -10.53 -12.94
N GLU A 58 1.22 -11.26 -13.08
CA GLU A 58 1.02 -12.57 -12.45
C GLU A 58 2.08 -13.58 -12.91
N ALA A 59 2.42 -13.58 -14.20
CA ALA A 59 3.47 -14.46 -14.74
C ALA A 59 4.85 -14.19 -14.12
N LEU A 60 5.20 -12.93 -13.87
CA LEU A 60 6.45 -12.58 -13.21
C LEU A 60 6.49 -13.09 -11.76
N PHE A 61 5.40 -12.94 -11.00
CA PHE A 61 5.33 -13.45 -9.63
C PHE A 61 5.33 -14.99 -9.57
N GLN A 62 4.67 -15.68 -10.51
CA GLN A 62 4.76 -17.13 -10.63
C GLN A 62 6.20 -17.60 -10.83
N ASP A 63 7.00 -16.83 -11.58
CA ASP A 63 8.42 -17.10 -11.80
C ASP A 63 9.26 -16.81 -10.55
N ILE A 64 8.96 -15.73 -9.83
CA ILE A 64 9.58 -15.39 -8.54
C ILE A 64 9.39 -16.55 -7.53
N TYR A 65 8.17 -17.08 -7.40
CA TYR A 65 7.90 -18.20 -6.49
C TYR A 65 8.49 -19.55 -6.95
N GLN A 66 9.11 -19.65 -8.13
CA GLN A 66 9.96 -20.82 -8.42
C GLN A 66 11.25 -20.82 -7.61
N LYS A 67 11.67 -19.65 -7.09
CA LYS A 67 12.92 -19.46 -6.34
C LYS A 67 12.73 -19.43 -4.84
N PHE A 68 11.62 -18.87 -4.38
CA PHE A 68 11.37 -18.62 -2.96
C PHE A 68 10.20 -19.45 -2.43
N ASP A 69 10.25 -19.79 -1.15
CA ASP A 69 9.12 -20.40 -0.45
C ASP A 69 7.96 -19.42 -0.27
N ASP A 70 6.75 -19.94 -0.07
CA ASP A 70 5.55 -19.14 0.22
C ASP A 70 5.56 -18.63 1.68
N ASP A 71 6.38 -17.63 1.94
CA ASP A 71 6.61 -17.09 3.29
C ASP A 71 6.34 -15.57 3.41
N PHE A 72 6.03 -14.89 2.30
CA PHE A 72 5.90 -13.43 2.27
C PHE A 72 4.45 -12.97 2.28
N ASP A 73 4.15 -11.99 3.13
CA ASP A 73 2.88 -11.26 3.10
C ASP A 73 2.87 -10.24 1.94
N PHE A 74 4.04 -9.71 1.61
CA PHE A 74 4.22 -8.71 0.56
C PHE A 74 5.44 -8.99 -0.32
N ILE A 75 5.32 -8.67 -1.61
CA ILE A 75 6.48 -8.63 -2.53
C ILE A 75 6.54 -7.27 -3.21
N PHE A 76 7.65 -6.56 -3.04
CA PHE A 76 7.87 -5.25 -3.65
C PHE A 76 8.88 -5.36 -4.79
N LEU A 77 8.45 -4.97 -5.98
CA LEU A 77 9.29 -4.82 -7.17
C LEU A 77 9.79 -3.37 -7.25
N ILE A 78 11.09 -3.18 -7.37
CA ILE A 78 11.73 -1.86 -7.36
C ILE A 78 12.51 -1.68 -8.66
N LEU A 79 12.25 -0.63 -9.43
CA LEU A 79 13.03 -0.35 -10.62
C LEU A 79 14.44 0.15 -10.25
N ASN A 80 15.48 -0.36 -10.93
CA ASN A 80 16.83 0.18 -10.84
C ASN A 80 17.01 1.45 -11.69
N GLU A 81 16.16 2.47 -11.46
CA GLU A 81 16.24 3.77 -12.15
C GLU A 81 16.66 4.88 -11.17
N ASP A 82 17.53 5.78 -11.63
CA ASP A 82 17.87 7.03 -10.90
C ASP A 82 16.71 8.02 -10.89
N THR A 83 15.88 8.00 -11.93
CA THR A 83 14.75 8.89 -12.10
C THR A 83 13.53 8.09 -12.51
N ARG A 84 12.40 8.31 -11.85
CA ARG A 84 11.13 7.71 -12.24
C ARG A 84 10.80 7.94 -13.73
N PRO A 85 10.42 6.89 -14.49
CA PRO A 85 9.85 7.04 -15.83
C PRO A 85 8.58 7.91 -15.84
N ASN A 86 8.52 8.91 -16.73
CA ASN A 86 7.47 9.94 -16.72
C ASN A 86 6.03 9.41 -16.87
N ASN A 87 5.84 8.26 -17.52
CA ASN A 87 4.54 7.64 -17.75
C ASN A 87 4.06 6.78 -16.56
N LEU A 88 4.92 6.55 -15.56
CA LEU A 88 4.58 5.75 -14.39
C LEU A 88 4.26 6.62 -13.17
N PRO A 89 3.38 6.17 -12.27
CA PRO A 89 3.19 6.79 -10.97
C PRO A 89 4.42 6.59 -10.07
N PHE A 90 4.45 7.24 -8.90
CA PHE A 90 5.57 7.08 -7.97
C PHE A 90 5.64 5.66 -7.37
N GLY A 91 4.50 5.08 -7.07
CA GLY A 91 4.34 3.70 -6.68
C GLY A 91 2.91 3.25 -6.88
N GLN A 92 2.68 1.94 -6.80
CA GLN A 92 1.36 1.32 -6.86
C GLN A 92 1.35 0.01 -6.07
N LEU A 93 0.23 -0.28 -5.42
CA LEU A 93 -0.03 -1.56 -4.76
C LEU A 93 -1.22 -2.27 -5.42
N MET A 94 -1.08 -3.58 -5.63
CA MET A 94 -2.14 -4.48 -6.06
C MET A 94 -2.43 -5.47 -4.95
N GLN A 95 -3.64 -5.43 -4.40
CA GLN A 95 -4.09 -6.39 -3.40
C GLN A 95 -4.32 -7.76 -4.06
N VAL A 96 -3.83 -8.82 -3.43
CA VAL A 96 -3.87 -10.21 -3.92
C VAL A 96 -4.85 -11.06 -3.13
N SER A 97 -4.93 -10.85 -1.82
CA SER A 97 -5.90 -11.52 -0.97
C SER A 97 -6.36 -10.59 0.15
N ASN A 98 -7.55 -10.85 0.67
CA ASN A 98 -8.05 -10.16 1.84
C ASN A 98 -8.90 -11.10 2.69
N THR A 99 -8.53 -11.21 3.97
CA THR A 99 -9.29 -11.93 4.99
C THR A 99 -9.92 -10.99 6.03
N VAL A 100 -9.74 -9.67 5.88
CA VAL A 100 -10.20 -8.65 6.82
C VAL A 100 -11.60 -8.16 6.42
N THR A 101 -12.53 -8.16 7.37
CA THR A 101 -13.83 -7.46 7.25
C THR A 101 -13.82 -6.18 8.07
N GLY A 102 -14.81 -5.31 7.85
CA GLY A 102 -14.90 -4.03 8.57
C GLY A 102 -14.02 -2.92 7.97
N ILE A 103 -13.52 -3.14 6.75
CA ILE A 103 -12.76 -2.17 5.94
C ILE A 103 -13.38 -1.96 4.56
N VAL A 104 -14.58 -2.52 4.30
CA VAL A 104 -15.34 -2.38 3.04
C VAL A 104 -14.64 -2.99 1.80
N ILE A 105 -13.67 -3.86 2.05
CA ILE A 105 -13.05 -4.72 1.03
C ILE A 105 -13.68 -6.12 1.14
N SER A 106 -14.02 -6.72 0.01
CA SER A 106 -14.53 -8.10 -0.04
C SER A 106 -13.51 -9.09 0.51
N ILE A 107 -13.97 -10.23 1.01
CA ILE A 107 -13.10 -11.37 1.30
C ILE A 107 -12.85 -12.12 0.01
N TYR A 108 -11.58 -12.32 -0.35
CA TYR A 108 -11.17 -13.02 -1.56
C TYR A 108 -9.73 -13.52 -1.43
N ASP A 109 -9.35 -14.43 -2.32
CA ASP A 109 -8.03 -15.03 -2.38
C ASP A 109 -7.66 -15.32 -3.84
N GLU A 110 -6.75 -14.54 -4.40
CA GLU A 110 -6.19 -14.72 -5.73
C GLU A 110 -4.71 -15.15 -5.68
N THR A 111 -4.21 -15.64 -4.53
CA THR A 111 -2.77 -15.94 -4.36
C THR A 111 -2.25 -16.95 -5.36
N ALA A 112 -3.10 -17.91 -5.75
CA ALA A 112 -2.75 -18.94 -6.73
C ALA A 112 -2.37 -18.36 -8.10
N ASN A 113 -2.95 -17.21 -8.50
CA ASN A 113 -2.61 -16.55 -9.76
C ASN A 113 -1.16 -16.03 -9.73
N TYR A 114 -0.65 -15.70 -8.54
CA TYR A 114 0.70 -15.20 -8.33
C TYR A 114 1.72 -16.31 -8.02
N GLY A 115 1.28 -17.56 -7.83
CA GLY A 115 2.14 -18.67 -7.42
C GLY A 115 2.28 -18.86 -5.91
N SER A 116 1.59 -18.05 -5.11
CA SER A 116 1.53 -18.18 -3.64
C SER A 116 0.47 -19.20 -3.21
N ALA A 117 0.74 -19.95 -2.14
CA ALA A 117 -0.13 -20.97 -1.56
C ALA A 117 -1.08 -20.42 -0.47
N GLY A 118 -1.33 -19.10 -0.47
CA GLY A 118 -2.31 -18.45 0.39
C GLY A 118 -1.74 -17.40 1.35
N LYS A 119 -0.43 -17.12 1.27
CA LYS A 119 0.23 -16.13 2.15
C LYS A 119 0.19 -14.71 1.63
N LEU A 120 0.31 -14.53 0.31
CA LEU A 120 0.51 -13.22 -0.29
C LEU A 120 -0.72 -12.32 -0.13
N GLN A 121 -0.55 -11.19 0.55
CA GLN A 121 -1.61 -10.19 0.77
C GLN A 121 -1.63 -9.17 -0.36
N ALA A 122 -0.47 -8.66 -0.76
CA ALA A 122 -0.36 -7.69 -1.84
C ALA A 122 1.02 -7.70 -2.52
N VAL A 123 1.08 -7.12 -3.71
CA VAL A 123 2.33 -6.83 -4.42
C VAL A 123 2.44 -5.35 -4.73
N MET A 124 3.67 -4.82 -4.75
CA MET A 124 3.92 -3.40 -4.97
C MET A 124 4.94 -3.19 -6.09
N HIS A 125 4.80 -2.07 -6.81
CA HIS A 125 5.79 -1.58 -7.74
C HIS A 125 6.25 -0.17 -7.32
N LEU A 126 7.56 -0.01 -7.10
CA LEU A 126 8.21 1.25 -6.81
C LEU A 126 9.12 1.63 -7.99
N THR A 127 8.91 2.82 -8.53
CA THR A 127 9.42 3.17 -9.88
C THR A 127 10.79 3.85 -9.89
N GLN A 128 11.47 3.86 -8.76
CA GLN A 128 12.80 4.44 -8.59
C GLN A 128 13.52 3.71 -7.44
N LYS A 129 14.84 3.57 -7.54
CA LYS A 129 15.61 2.67 -6.67
C LYS A 129 15.61 3.04 -5.18
N ASP A 130 15.43 4.31 -4.85
CA ASP A 130 15.43 4.80 -3.47
C ASP A 130 14.02 4.98 -2.87
N TYR A 131 12.95 4.65 -3.61
CA TYR A 131 11.57 4.86 -3.15
C TYR A 131 11.12 3.91 -2.05
N LEU A 132 11.84 2.80 -1.83
CA LEU A 132 11.62 1.98 -0.64
C LEU A 132 11.93 2.78 0.62
N ARG A 133 13.03 3.56 0.58
CA ARG A 133 13.51 4.37 1.71
C ARG A 133 12.84 5.74 1.78
N ASN A 134 12.85 6.48 0.68
CA ASN A 134 12.38 7.87 0.61
C ASN A 134 10.88 8.01 0.35
N GLY A 135 10.20 6.88 0.14
CA GLY A 135 8.79 6.83 -0.22
C GLY A 135 8.56 6.79 -1.72
N PRO A 136 7.36 6.37 -2.15
CA PRO A 136 6.13 6.35 -1.33
C PRO A 136 5.78 4.99 -0.69
N ALA A 137 6.73 4.11 -0.37
CA ALA A 137 6.45 2.75 0.12
C ALA A 137 5.41 2.65 1.26
N LEU A 138 5.45 3.51 2.28
CA LEU A 138 4.45 3.50 3.38
C LEU A 138 3.05 3.92 2.91
N HIS A 139 2.97 4.89 1.99
CA HIS A 139 1.73 5.32 1.35
C HIS A 139 1.13 4.18 0.54
N GLU A 140 1.95 3.56 -0.32
CA GLU A 140 1.48 2.47 -1.17
C GLU A 140 1.04 1.26 -0.35
N LEU A 141 1.78 0.92 0.72
CA LEU A 141 1.43 -0.17 1.62
C LEU A 141 0.07 0.06 2.30
N MET A 142 -0.27 1.32 2.61
CA MET A 142 -1.55 1.65 3.23
C MET A 142 -2.76 1.32 2.36
N HIS A 143 -2.60 1.26 1.03
CA HIS A 143 -3.68 0.84 0.13
C HIS A 143 -4.13 -0.60 0.37
N ASN A 144 -3.35 -1.42 1.08
CA ASN A 144 -3.79 -2.76 1.48
C ASN A 144 -4.98 -2.72 2.47
N TRP A 145 -5.13 -1.64 3.24
CA TRP A 145 -6.19 -1.47 4.24
C TRP A 145 -7.01 -0.19 4.12
N GLY A 146 -6.61 0.76 3.25
CA GLY A 146 -7.00 2.16 3.22
C GLY A 146 -8.49 2.50 3.15
N ASN A 147 -8.83 3.70 2.66
CA ASN A 147 -10.19 4.20 2.80
C ASN A 147 -11.16 3.69 1.70
N PHE A 148 -11.72 2.50 1.88
CA PHE A 148 -12.71 1.97 0.92
C PHE A 148 -14.17 2.20 1.32
N GLY A 149 -14.42 2.83 2.47
CA GLY A 149 -15.76 2.93 3.03
C GLY A 149 -16.23 4.33 3.44
N ILE A 150 -15.32 5.22 3.84
CA ILE A 150 -15.68 6.60 4.20
C ILE A 150 -15.81 7.41 2.89
N PRO A 151 -16.94 8.09 2.65
CA PRO A 151 -17.20 8.82 1.41
C PRO A 151 -16.41 10.13 1.38
N THR A 152 -15.13 10.02 1.10
CA THR A 152 -14.22 11.18 1.01
C THR A 152 -14.29 11.80 -0.38
N GLU A 153 -14.04 13.10 -0.43
CA GLU A 153 -13.99 13.83 -1.68
C GLU A 153 -12.78 14.76 -1.75
N SER A 154 -12.45 15.17 -2.97
CA SER A 154 -11.41 16.15 -3.26
C SER A 154 -11.80 17.02 -4.46
N VAL A 155 -10.95 17.98 -4.77
CA VAL A 155 -11.06 18.89 -5.91
C VAL A 155 -9.78 18.85 -6.75
N ASN A 156 -9.90 19.13 -8.04
CA ASN A 156 -8.76 19.03 -8.97
C ASN A 156 -7.72 20.14 -8.79
N ALA A 157 -8.15 21.32 -8.33
CA ALA A 157 -7.31 22.48 -8.14
C ALA A 157 -8.01 23.51 -7.23
N PRO A 158 -7.25 24.47 -6.65
CA PRO A 158 -7.83 25.65 -6.01
C PRO A 158 -8.73 26.46 -6.96
N GLY A 159 -9.76 27.10 -6.42
CA GLY A 159 -10.71 27.89 -7.19
C GLY A 159 -12.05 28.08 -6.50
N THR A 160 -13.03 28.55 -7.27
CA THR A 160 -14.43 28.74 -6.86
C THR A 160 -15.35 28.05 -7.85
N ASN A 161 -16.61 27.79 -7.46
CA ASN A 161 -17.58 27.02 -8.25
C ASN A 161 -17.03 25.63 -8.62
N LEU A 162 -16.32 25.01 -7.69
CA LEU A 162 -15.76 23.67 -7.82
C LEU A 162 -16.89 22.64 -7.72
N ASN A 163 -16.68 21.51 -8.38
CA ASN A 163 -17.41 20.27 -8.11
C ASN A 163 -16.40 19.29 -7.55
N SER A 164 -16.62 18.85 -6.32
CA SER A 164 -15.84 17.77 -5.73
C SER A 164 -16.23 16.42 -6.32
N PHE A 165 -15.39 15.43 -6.11
CA PHE A 165 -15.58 14.06 -6.60
C PHE A 165 -15.07 13.06 -5.57
N ASN A 166 -15.61 11.84 -5.60
CA ASN A 166 -15.17 10.73 -4.75
C ASN A 166 -13.65 10.56 -4.85
N PHE A 167 -12.99 10.53 -3.69
CA PHE A 167 -11.55 10.47 -3.57
C PHE A 167 -11.05 9.26 -2.78
N GLN A 168 -11.88 8.22 -2.64
CA GLN A 168 -11.44 6.91 -2.19
C GLN A 168 -10.39 6.37 -3.18
N PRO A 169 -9.32 5.69 -2.72
CA PRO A 169 -9.10 5.22 -1.35
C PRO A 169 -8.36 6.20 -0.43
N HIS A 170 -8.29 7.49 -0.78
CA HIS A 170 -7.59 8.53 -0.04
C HIS A 170 -8.50 9.29 0.93
N TRP A 171 -7.88 10.11 1.78
CA TRP A 171 -8.58 10.85 2.83
C TRP A 171 -9.21 12.15 2.32
N GLY A 172 -8.70 12.77 1.25
CA GLY A 172 -9.29 13.99 0.71
C GLY A 172 -9.41 15.08 1.80
N PHE A 173 -10.56 15.75 1.86
CA PHE A 173 -10.87 16.74 2.90
C PHE A 173 -11.42 16.07 4.18
N THR A 174 -10.57 15.26 4.81
CA THR A 174 -10.90 14.55 6.05
C THR A 174 -9.93 14.94 7.16
N GLY A 175 -10.49 15.20 8.35
CA GLY A 175 -9.71 15.41 9.56
C GLY A 175 -9.20 14.09 10.12
N GLY A 176 -8.02 14.13 10.73
CA GLY A 176 -7.48 13.08 11.58
C GLY A 176 -6.72 13.68 12.77
N ASN A 177 -6.29 12.87 13.72
CA ASN A 177 -5.41 13.35 14.80
C ASN A 177 -4.12 14.02 14.24
N THR A 178 -3.61 13.48 13.13
CA THR A 178 -2.54 14.04 12.31
C THR A 178 -2.87 13.85 10.82
N PRO A 179 -2.22 14.60 9.91
CA PRO A 179 -2.22 14.24 8.50
C PRO A 179 -1.65 12.81 8.33
N GLY A 180 -2.28 11.99 7.49
CA GLY A 180 -1.93 10.58 7.30
C GLY A 180 -1.22 10.31 5.98
N GLN A 181 -0.77 9.07 5.82
CA GLN A 181 -0.11 8.55 4.61
C GLN A 181 -0.98 8.74 3.36
N LEU A 182 -2.29 8.48 3.46
CA LEU A 182 -3.26 8.65 2.36
C LEU A 182 -3.91 10.04 2.33
N GLY A 183 -3.31 11.05 2.96
CA GLY A 183 -3.76 12.44 2.91
C GLY A 183 -4.50 12.91 4.17
N GLY A 184 -5.39 13.88 4.00
CA GLY A 184 -6.18 14.47 5.08
C GLY A 184 -5.42 15.51 5.91
N PHE A 185 -6.13 16.22 6.78
CA PHE A 185 -5.60 17.33 7.57
C PHE A 185 -5.67 17.05 9.08
N ALA A 186 -4.94 17.84 9.87
CA ALA A 186 -5.02 17.75 11.33
C ALA A 186 -6.35 18.34 11.84
N GLN A 187 -7.24 17.51 12.38
CA GLN A 187 -8.55 17.89 12.91
C GLN A 187 -8.47 19.05 13.92
N ALA A 188 -7.41 19.09 14.74
CA ALA A 188 -7.18 20.16 15.72
C ALA A 188 -6.93 21.54 15.08
N SER A 189 -6.63 21.61 13.78
CA SER A 189 -6.46 22.86 13.04
C SER A 189 -7.76 23.40 12.44
N LEU A 190 -8.86 22.63 12.48
CA LEU A 190 -10.12 23.03 11.90
C LEU A 190 -10.72 24.24 12.62
N ILE A 191 -10.95 25.30 11.86
CA ILE A 191 -11.72 26.47 12.25
C ILE A 191 -12.99 26.49 11.40
N ASP A 192 -14.15 26.49 12.05
CA ASP A 192 -15.44 26.72 11.41
C ASP A 192 -15.73 28.23 11.42
N ASN A 193 -15.66 28.85 10.24
CA ASN A 193 -15.89 30.28 10.07
C ASN A 193 -17.39 30.62 9.98
N GLY A 194 -18.26 29.61 10.02
CA GLY A 194 -19.69 29.72 9.78
C GLY A 194 -20.04 29.75 8.29
N GLY A 195 -21.32 29.49 7.98
CA GLY A 195 -21.84 29.57 6.61
C GLY A 195 -21.26 28.53 5.64
N GLY A 196 -20.70 27.42 6.14
CA GLY A 196 -20.06 26.40 5.32
C GLY A 196 -18.62 26.73 4.90
N SER A 197 -18.01 27.76 5.51
CA SER A 197 -16.61 28.13 5.31
C SER A 197 -15.73 27.57 6.43
N TYR A 198 -14.59 27.00 6.05
CA TYR A 198 -13.65 26.34 6.96
C TYR A 198 -12.21 26.75 6.66
N THR A 199 -11.39 26.79 7.70
CA THR A 199 -9.93 26.96 7.58
C THR A 199 -9.24 25.79 8.27
N VAL A 200 -8.20 25.24 7.64
CA VAL A 200 -7.35 24.17 8.17
C VAL A 200 -5.88 24.48 7.90
N ASN A 201 -4.96 23.83 8.61
CA ASN A 201 -3.55 23.88 8.23
C ASN A 201 -3.34 23.23 6.85
N GLU A 202 -2.25 23.61 6.18
CA GLU A 202 -1.81 22.98 4.94
C GLU A 202 -1.77 21.44 5.06
N PHE A 203 -2.24 20.78 4.01
CA PHE A 203 -2.26 19.33 3.88
C PHE A 203 -2.31 18.91 2.42
N GLY A 204 -1.97 17.66 2.13
CA GLY A 204 -2.24 17.03 0.86
C GLY A 204 -3.52 16.18 0.93
N PRO A 205 -4.50 16.36 0.04
CA PRO A 205 -5.69 15.52 0.01
C PRO A 205 -5.36 14.05 -0.36
N ASN A 206 -4.27 13.85 -1.10
CA ASN A 206 -3.80 12.54 -1.57
C ASN A 206 -2.74 11.92 -0.65
N ALA A 207 -1.76 12.70 -0.20
CA ALA A 207 -0.64 12.22 0.60
C ALA A 207 0.03 13.41 1.30
N ASN A 208 0.65 13.18 2.46
CA ASN A 208 1.27 14.25 3.26
C ASN A 208 2.80 14.16 3.41
N GLY A 209 3.46 13.13 2.88
CA GLY A 209 4.91 13.05 3.05
C GLY A 209 5.64 11.85 2.47
N GLY A 210 4.97 10.96 1.72
CA GLY A 210 5.59 9.67 1.39
C GLY A 210 6.02 8.99 2.69
N ASN A 211 7.28 8.58 2.82
CA ASN A 211 7.74 7.98 4.07
C ASN A 211 8.02 8.99 5.22
N ALA A 212 7.78 10.29 5.04
CA ALA A 212 8.19 11.33 6.01
C ALA A 212 7.22 11.56 7.19
N ILE A 213 6.12 10.82 7.28
CA ILE A 213 5.15 10.90 8.37
C ILE A 213 4.71 9.51 8.85
N PRO A 214 4.26 9.34 10.09
CA PRO A 214 3.68 8.08 10.55
C PRO A 214 2.25 7.89 10.04
N TYR A 215 1.70 6.70 10.25
CA TYR A 215 0.27 6.43 10.08
C TYR A 215 -0.56 7.17 11.14
N ASN A 216 -1.68 7.74 10.72
CA ASN A 216 -2.62 8.39 11.65
C ASN A 216 -3.52 7.37 12.35
N GLU A 217 -4.35 7.81 13.31
CA GLU A 217 -5.19 6.90 14.11
C GLU A 217 -6.23 6.13 13.27
N LEU A 218 -6.70 6.69 12.16
CA LEU A 218 -7.64 6.03 11.23
C LEU A 218 -6.94 4.92 10.47
N GLU A 219 -5.76 5.22 9.94
CA GLU A 219 -4.90 4.27 9.23
C GLU A 219 -4.51 3.12 10.15
N LEU A 220 -4.05 3.41 11.37
CA LEU A 220 -3.73 2.41 12.37
C LEU A 220 -4.93 1.54 12.76
N TYR A 221 -6.13 2.12 12.88
CA TYR A 221 -7.34 1.33 13.14
C TYR A 221 -7.66 0.38 11.99
N LEU A 222 -7.61 0.85 10.73
CA LEU A 222 -7.89 0.03 9.55
C LEU A 222 -6.85 -1.08 9.32
N MET A 223 -5.58 -0.80 9.64
CA MET A 223 -4.52 -1.82 9.71
C MET A 223 -4.73 -2.81 10.86
N GLY A 224 -5.60 -2.48 11.82
CA GLY A 224 -5.82 -3.27 13.03
C GLY A 224 -4.78 -3.05 14.11
N MET A 225 -3.93 -2.03 13.97
CA MET A 225 -2.90 -1.65 14.92
C MET A 225 -3.48 -1.17 16.25
N THR A 226 -4.62 -0.46 16.21
CA THR A 226 -5.30 0.10 17.38
C THR A 226 -6.78 -0.30 17.42
N PRO A 227 -7.44 -0.29 18.60
CA PRO A 227 -8.88 -0.46 18.69
C PRO A 227 -9.62 0.79 18.18
N VAL A 228 -10.89 0.64 17.77
CA VAL A 228 -11.71 1.78 17.34
C VAL A 228 -11.90 2.85 18.41
N SER A 229 -11.77 2.49 19.69
CA SER A 229 -11.81 3.45 20.81
C SER A 229 -10.62 4.40 20.85
N SER A 230 -9.56 4.13 20.08
CA SER A 230 -8.41 5.01 19.90
C SER A 230 -8.60 6.01 18.77
N VAL A 231 -9.69 5.88 17.98
CA VAL A 231 -10.02 6.84 16.93
C VAL A 231 -10.80 7.99 17.55
N SER A 232 -10.28 9.21 17.43
CA SER A 232 -10.95 10.41 17.90
C SER A 232 -12.15 10.73 17.00
N ASN A 233 -13.04 11.62 17.45
CA ASN A 233 -14.05 12.15 16.54
C ASN A 233 -13.37 12.97 15.44
N PHE A 234 -13.81 12.80 14.21
CA PHE A 234 -13.24 13.50 13.06
C PHE A 234 -14.33 13.93 12.07
N ASP A 235 -14.02 14.93 11.27
CA ASP A 235 -14.92 15.49 10.26
C ASP A 235 -14.49 15.09 8.85
N VAL A 236 -15.47 14.75 8.02
CA VAL A 236 -15.32 14.57 6.57
C VAL A 236 -16.14 15.63 5.87
N PHE A 237 -15.52 16.31 4.90
CA PHE A 237 -16.16 17.33 4.10
C PHE A 237 -16.40 16.81 2.68
N THR A 238 -17.63 16.98 2.21
CA THR A 238 -18.05 16.68 0.84
C THR A 238 -18.79 17.87 0.26
N ASP A 239 -19.05 17.83 -1.04
CA ASP A 239 -19.65 18.95 -1.78
C ASP A 239 -18.80 20.23 -1.63
N ILE A 240 -17.49 20.10 -1.89
CA ILE A 240 -16.52 21.21 -1.79
C ILE A 240 -16.70 22.13 -2.99
N THR A 241 -17.03 23.39 -2.73
CA THR A 241 -17.39 24.39 -3.76
C THR A 241 -16.32 25.44 -3.99
N SER A 242 -15.39 25.60 -3.05
CA SER A 242 -14.25 26.48 -3.22
C SER A 242 -13.05 26.02 -2.38
N LEU A 243 -11.85 26.36 -2.84
CA LEU A 243 -10.58 26.12 -2.17
C LEU A 243 -9.63 27.28 -2.49
N SER A 244 -9.07 27.89 -1.45
CA SER A 244 -7.99 28.88 -1.52
C SER A 244 -6.81 28.37 -0.70
N ILE A 245 -5.62 28.36 -1.31
CA ILE A 245 -4.37 28.01 -0.63
C ILE A 245 -3.68 29.30 -0.17
N ASN A 246 -3.68 29.54 1.14
CA ASN A 246 -3.12 30.71 1.81
C ASN A 246 -2.08 30.27 2.84
N LEU A 247 -0.90 29.82 2.36
CA LEU A 247 0.10 29.18 3.22
C LEU A 247 0.39 29.99 4.50
N PRO A 248 0.37 29.35 5.69
CA PRO A 248 0.38 27.89 5.93
C PRO A 248 -1.01 27.25 6.08
N THR A 249 -2.09 27.90 5.65
CA THR A 249 -3.48 27.45 5.84
C THR A 249 -4.23 27.33 4.53
N PHE A 250 -5.21 26.43 4.48
CA PHE A 250 -6.16 26.31 3.38
C PHE A 250 -7.53 26.76 3.86
N ASP A 251 -8.19 27.61 3.06
CA ASP A 251 -9.58 28.02 3.26
C ASP A 251 -10.44 27.32 2.23
N PHE A 252 -11.55 26.71 2.62
CA PHE A 252 -12.46 26.04 1.70
C PHE A 252 -13.91 26.21 2.11
N GLU A 253 -14.80 26.06 1.14
CA GLU A 253 -16.24 25.98 1.40
C GLU A 253 -16.73 24.57 1.05
N ALA A 254 -17.57 24.01 1.92
CA ALA A 254 -18.21 22.72 1.71
C ALA A 254 -19.66 22.77 2.19
N SER A 255 -20.56 22.20 1.40
CA SER A 255 -22.00 22.18 1.75
C SER A 255 -22.34 21.09 2.77
N THR A 256 -21.48 20.07 2.88
CA THR A 256 -21.70 18.93 3.77
C THR A 256 -20.49 18.71 4.67
N ARG A 257 -20.76 18.66 5.98
CA ARG A 257 -19.81 18.24 7.02
C ARG A 257 -20.42 17.07 7.78
N THR A 258 -19.73 15.94 7.79
CA THR A 258 -20.14 14.75 8.53
C THR A 258 -19.12 14.46 9.62
N THR A 259 -19.55 14.49 10.89
CA THR A 259 -18.72 14.08 12.02
C THR A 259 -18.87 12.59 12.26
N TYR A 260 -17.77 11.86 12.19
CA TYR A 260 -17.67 10.46 12.57
C TYR A 260 -17.20 10.32 14.01
N THR A 261 -17.83 9.39 14.72
CA THR A 261 -17.45 8.93 16.06
C THR A 261 -17.04 7.46 15.93
N PRO A 262 -16.34 6.86 16.91
CA PRO A 262 -16.10 5.42 16.92
C PRO A 262 -17.35 4.58 16.64
N ALA A 263 -18.49 4.97 17.21
CA ALA A 263 -19.75 4.25 17.03
C ALA A 263 -20.31 4.37 15.60
N SER A 264 -20.31 5.58 15.02
CA SER A 264 -20.79 5.77 13.65
C SER A 264 -19.83 5.22 12.60
N LEU A 265 -18.53 5.21 12.88
CA LEU A 265 -17.53 4.55 12.03
C LEU A 265 -17.77 3.04 11.97
N VAL A 266 -17.99 2.38 13.11
CA VAL A 266 -18.35 0.94 13.15
C VAL A 266 -19.70 0.68 12.48
N ALA A 267 -20.68 1.57 12.65
CA ALA A 267 -21.97 1.43 11.97
C ALA A 267 -21.84 1.53 10.45
N LEU A 268 -20.91 2.35 9.95
CA LEU A 268 -20.64 2.51 8.52
C LEU A 268 -19.87 1.31 7.95
N LEU A 269 -18.73 0.97 8.55
CA LEU A 269 -17.79 -0.01 7.97
C LEU A 269 -18.09 -1.45 8.40
N GLY A 270 -18.81 -1.64 9.49
CA GLY A 270 -18.80 -2.87 10.28
C GLY A 270 -17.63 -2.88 11.29
N ALA A 271 -17.70 -3.77 12.28
CA ALA A 271 -16.59 -3.98 13.19
C ALA A 271 -15.42 -4.64 12.43
N ARG A 272 -14.20 -4.13 12.63
CA ARG A 272 -13.01 -4.74 12.04
C ARG A 272 -12.78 -6.14 12.59
N VAL A 273 -12.63 -7.12 11.70
CA VAL A 273 -12.26 -8.51 12.03
C VAL A 273 -11.14 -8.94 11.09
N PRO A 274 -10.00 -9.48 11.60
CA PRO A 274 -9.66 -9.66 13.02
C PRO A 274 -9.65 -8.34 13.80
N ASN A 275 -9.91 -8.38 15.10
CA ASN A 275 -9.78 -7.19 15.95
C ASN A 275 -8.31 -6.99 16.36
N VAL A 276 -8.01 -5.87 17.02
CA VAL A 276 -6.65 -5.49 17.43
C VAL A 276 -5.90 -6.58 18.23
N ALA A 277 -6.60 -7.43 18.99
CA ALA A 277 -5.99 -8.44 19.85
C ALA A 277 -5.51 -9.68 19.10
N ILE A 278 -6.03 -9.92 17.89
CA ILE A 278 -5.71 -11.13 17.10
C ILE A 278 -5.32 -10.81 15.65
N THR A 279 -5.22 -9.53 15.27
CA THR A 279 -4.71 -9.16 13.96
C THR A 279 -3.22 -9.46 13.87
N GLN A 280 -2.76 -9.81 12.68
CA GLN A 280 -1.33 -9.87 12.38
C GLN A 280 -0.68 -8.49 12.59
N LYS A 281 0.50 -8.48 13.21
CA LYS A 281 1.33 -7.30 13.47
C LYS A 281 2.71 -7.39 12.86
N ASP A 282 3.19 -8.62 12.71
CA ASP A 282 4.49 -8.95 12.16
C ASP A 282 4.27 -9.50 10.74
N PHE A 283 4.80 -8.77 9.77
CA PHE A 283 4.70 -9.09 8.35
C PHE A 283 6.06 -9.49 7.80
N LYS A 284 6.08 -10.19 6.66
CA LYS A 284 7.29 -10.50 5.90
C LYS A 284 7.26 -9.89 4.52
N LEU A 285 8.38 -9.29 4.13
CA LEU A 285 8.55 -8.60 2.86
C LEU A 285 9.73 -9.16 2.07
N LEU A 286 9.46 -9.56 0.83
CA LEU A 286 10.47 -9.79 -0.19
C LEU A 286 10.64 -8.53 -1.05
N THR A 287 11.85 -7.96 -1.07
CA THR A 287 12.22 -6.86 -1.96
C THR A 287 13.00 -7.39 -3.15
N ILE A 288 12.59 -7.04 -4.37
CA ILE A 288 13.26 -7.44 -5.61
C ILE A 288 13.54 -6.20 -6.45
N THR A 289 14.81 -5.97 -6.77
CA THR A 289 15.22 -4.94 -7.72
C THR A 289 15.16 -5.50 -9.14
N LEU A 290 14.32 -4.90 -10.00
CA LEU A 290 14.22 -5.20 -11.42
C LEU A 290 15.33 -4.48 -12.18
N THR A 291 16.00 -5.20 -13.09
CA THR A 291 17.10 -4.66 -13.90
C THR A 291 17.21 -5.35 -15.25
N ASP A 292 17.81 -4.70 -16.26
CA ASP A 292 18.13 -5.29 -17.57
C ASP A 292 19.61 -5.68 -17.73
N THR A 293 20.43 -5.36 -16.73
CA THR A 293 21.82 -5.76 -16.59
C THR A 293 22.11 -6.17 -15.15
N PRO A 294 23.02 -7.12 -14.87
CA PRO A 294 23.32 -7.50 -13.49
C PRO A 294 23.68 -6.26 -12.65
N LEU A 295 23.11 -6.15 -11.45
CA LEU A 295 23.43 -5.05 -10.54
C LEU A 295 24.93 -5.03 -10.26
N THR A 296 25.50 -3.83 -10.23
CA THR A 296 26.83 -3.65 -9.67
C THR A 296 26.81 -3.93 -8.16
N PRO A 297 27.95 -4.27 -7.53
CA PRO A 297 28.00 -4.46 -6.08
C PRO A 297 27.44 -3.26 -5.30
N ALA A 298 27.74 -2.03 -5.74
CA ALA A 298 27.26 -0.82 -5.07
C ALA A 298 25.75 -0.63 -5.18
N GLU A 299 25.13 -0.98 -6.31
CA GLU A 299 23.67 -0.93 -6.45
C GLU A 299 22.99 -2.00 -5.58
N PHE A 300 23.58 -3.20 -5.52
CA PHE A 300 23.02 -4.28 -4.72
C PHE A 300 23.15 -4.00 -3.22
N ASP A 301 24.31 -3.48 -2.80
CA ASP A 301 24.55 -3.00 -1.42
C ASP A 301 23.56 -1.89 -1.06
N ALA A 302 23.30 -0.93 -1.95
CA ALA A 302 22.33 0.14 -1.70
C ALA A 302 20.90 -0.41 -1.53
N ALA A 303 20.48 -1.34 -2.41
CA ALA A 303 19.18 -1.99 -2.29
C ALA A 303 19.04 -2.77 -0.97
N ASP A 304 20.12 -3.40 -0.50
CA ASP A 304 20.16 -4.10 0.78
C ASP A 304 20.04 -3.14 1.97
N VAL A 305 20.73 -1.98 1.93
CA VAL A 305 20.56 -0.93 2.95
C VAL A 305 19.11 -0.44 2.99
N PHE A 306 18.49 -0.14 1.85
CA PHE A 306 17.10 0.33 1.84
C PHE A 306 16.13 -0.74 2.36
N SER A 307 16.40 -2.02 2.07
CA SER A 307 15.62 -3.14 2.59
C SER A 307 15.76 -3.27 4.11
N GLU A 308 16.98 -3.20 4.64
CA GLU A 308 17.24 -3.24 6.08
C GLU A 308 16.62 -2.05 6.80
N GLU A 309 16.80 -0.82 6.29
CA GLU A 309 16.26 0.38 6.91
C GLU A 309 14.73 0.35 6.97
N PHE A 310 14.07 -0.09 5.89
CA PHE A 310 12.61 -0.18 5.85
C PHE A 310 12.04 -1.26 6.79
N GLY A 311 12.74 -2.41 6.89
CA GLY A 311 12.35 -3.53 7.74
C GLY A 311 12.84 -3.45 9.19
N ARG A 312 13.61 -2.42 9.54
CA ARG A 312 14.18 -2.26 10.88
C ARG A 312 13.07 -2.11 11.93
N ASN A 313 13.15 -2.90 13.00
CA ASN A 313 12.22 -2.85 14.14
C ASN A 313 12.67 -1.87 15.25
N ALA A 314 13.32 -0.78 14.85
CA ALA A 314 13.84 0.25 15.73
C ALA A 314 13.94 1.57 14.97
N SER A 315 13.95 2.69 15.71
CA SER A 315 14.20 3.98 15.09
C SER A 315 15.59 4.04 14.48
N ASP A 316 15.67 4.61 13.28
CA ASP A 316 16.94 4.84 12.60
C ASP A 316 17.45 6.29 12.74
N GLY A 317 16.66 7.16 13.38
CA GLY A 317 16.99 8.56 13.65
C GLY A 317 16.89 9.49 12.44
N TRP A 318 16.37 9.01 11.30
CA TRP A 318 16.19 9.81 10.10
C TRP A 318 14.79 10.44 10.02
N SER A 319 14.60 11.33 9.05
CA SER A 319 13.31 11.98 8.79
C SER A 319 12.32 11.10 8.03
N SER A 320 12.80 10.05 7.35
CA SER A 320 11.97 9.05 6.71
C SER A 320 11.72 7.92 7.69
N TYR A 321 10.45 7.61 7.92
CA TYR A 321 10.03 6.54 8.80
C TYR A 321 10.25 5.19 8.12
N ASN A 322 10.72 4.21 8.89
CA ASN A 322 10.51 2.80 8.56
C ASN A 322 9.12 2.32 9.01
N PHE A 323 8.74 1.08 8.69
CA PHE A 323 7.39 0.58 9.02
C PHE A 323 7.12 0.53 10.53
N TRP A 324 8.12 0.16 11.32
CA TRP A 324 8.00 0.10 12.78
C TRP A 324 7.78 1.50 13.37
N GLU A 325 8.55 2.50 12.95
CA GLU A 325 8.36 3.89 13.36
C GLU A 325 7.00 4.42 12.89
N ALA A 326 6.61 4.14 11.64
CA ALA A 326 5.37 4.63 11.06
C ALA A 326 4.12 4.07 11.75
N THR A 327 4.22 2.86 12.31
CA THR A 327 3.16 2.24 13.10
C THR A 327 3.20 2.62 14.58
N ASN A 328 4.08 3.53 14.98
CA ASN A 328 4.36 3.88 16.38
C ASN A 328 4.68 2.64 17.21
N ASP A 329 5.63 1.81 16.76
CA ASP A 329 6.09 0.58 17.41
C ASP A 329 5.10 -0.61 17.48
N LEU A 330 3.89 -0.45 16.90
CA LEU A 330 2.82 -1.44 16.99
C LEU A 330 2.95 -2.62 16.02
N GLY A 331 3.71 -2.47 14.94
CA GLY A 331 3.89 -3.49 13.91
C GLY A 331 5.34 -3.61 13.44
N THR A 332 5.67 -4.76 12.86
CA THR A 332 6.98 -5.01 12.25
C THR A 332 6.81 -5.53 10.83
N ILE A 333 7.80 -5.26 9.97
CA ILE A 333 7.91 -5.90 8.67
C ILE A 333 9.33 -6.43 8.54
N GLU A 334 9.49 -7.75 8.58
CA GLU A 334 10.78 -8.38 8.43
C GLU A 334 11.18 -8.39 6.96
N THR A 335 12.33 -7.78 6.67
CA THR A 335 13.08 -7.99 5.43
C THR A 335 14.26 -8.91 5.74
N GLY A 336 14.40 -10.02 5.03
CA GLY A 336 15.42 -11.00 5.45
C GLY A 336 15.07 -12.46 5.20
N ASN A 337 16.06 -13.30 5.49
CA ASN A 337 15.96 -14.75 5.52
C ASN A 337 15.45 -15.38 4.22
N LEU A 338 15.85 -14.78 3.09
CA LEU A 338 15.55 -15.22 1.73
C LEU A 338 16.09 -16.60 1.35
#